data_AF-A0AAV3YYI8-F1
#
_entry.id   AF-A0AAV3YYI8-F1
#
_cell.length_a   1.000
_cell.length_b   1.000
_cell.length_c   1.000
_cell.angle_alpha   90.00
_cell.angle_beta   90.00
_cell.angle_gamma   90.00
#
_symmetry.space_group_name_H-M   'P 1'
#
loop_
_entity.id
_entity.type
_entity.pdbx_description
1 polymer ?
#
loop_
_entity_poly.entity_id
_entity_poly.type
_entity_poly.pdbx_seq_one_letter_code
_entity_poly.pdbx_strand_id
1 'polypeptide(L)'
;MQAEQWIEYATTTVKCSDSESQKSVFKELNSWLKDRAYFVANRLTVADIIMFYNLYPLVAEFSFQEKELYINMTRWFSNVQQEQKVRQSLQNLIFLRTPVYDSIMVRAH
;
A
#
# COMPACT_ATOMS: atom_id res chain seq x y z
N MET A 1 6.69 -17.51 -8.51
CA MET A 1 6.53 -17.20 -9.94
C MET A 1 5.67 -15.99 -10.31
N GLN A 2 4.82 -15.38 -9.46
CA GLN A 2 4.27 -14.03 -9.74
C GLN A 2 4.76 -13.01 -8.71
N ALA A 3 4.81 -13.41 -7.43
CA ALA A 3 5.33 -12.60 -6.34
C ALA A 3 6.79 -12.15 -6.52
N GLU A 4 7.66 -13.07 -6.94
CA GLU A 4 9.11 -12.81 -7.07
C GLU A 4 9.40 -11.72 -8.09
N GLN A 5 8.67 -11.71 -9.21
CA GLN A 5 8.80 -10.68 -10.23
C GLN A 5 8.44 -9.29 -9.68
N TRP A 6 7.35 -9.18 -8.92
CA TRP A 6 6.97 -7.92 -8.27
C TRP A 6 7.97 -7.48 -7.21
N ILE A 7 8.53 -8.42 -6.45
CA ILE A 7 9.57 -8.13 -5.44
C ILE A 7 10.84 -7.62 -6.10
N GLU A 8 11.32 -8.28 -7.15
CA GLU A 8 12.53 -7.90 -7.88
C GLU A 8 12.34 -6.54 -8.57
N TYR A 9 11.19 -6.34 -9.23
CA TYR A 9 10.83 -5.08 -9.87
C TYR A 9 10.74 -3.93 -8.85
N ALA A 10 10.04 -4.12 -7.73
CA ALA A 10 9.93 -3.08 -6.72
C ALA A 10 11.28 -2.78 -6.06
N THR A 11 12.08 -3.80 -5.74
CA THR A 11 13.40 -3.60 -5.12
C THR A 11 14.35 -2.83 -6.03
N THR A 12 14.34 -3.13 -7.33
CA THR A 12 15.23 -2.51 -8.32
C THR A 12 14.76 -1.11 -8.69
N THR A 13 13.46 -0.94 -8.93
CA THR A 13 12.90 0.34 -9.37
C THR A 13 12.84 1.35 -8.24
N VAL A 14 12.43 0.95 -7.02
CA VAL A 14 12.34 1.89 -5.88
C VAL A 14 13.71 2.46 -5.49
N LYS A 15 14.77 1.66 -5.55
CA LYS A 15 16.11 2.06 -5.10
C LYS A 15 16.91 2.89 -6.11
N CYS A 16 16.59 2.82 -7.40
CA CYS A 16 17.46 3.36 -8.46
C CYS A 16 16.77 4.31 -9.45
N SER A 17 15.51 4.68 -9.24
CA SER A 17 14.75 5.44 -10.25
C SER A 17 14.35 6.86 -9.83
N ASP A 18 14.13 7.70 -10.83
CA ASP A 18 13.60 9.06 -10.71
C ASP A 18 12.12 9.06 -10.26
N SER A 19 11.61 10.24 -9.89
CA SER A 19 10.28 10.38 -9.29
C SER A 19 9.12 9.96 -10.21
N GLU A 20 9.27 10.01 -11.54
CA GLU A 20 8.21 9.58 -12.46
C GLU A 20 8.14 8.06 -12.56
N SER A 21 9.29 7.40 -12.63
CA SER A 21 9.39 5.94 -12.60
C SER A 21 8.76 5.37 -11.31
N GLN A 22 9.04 5.96 -10.16
CA GLN A 22 8.43 5.57 -8.88
C GLN A 22 6.90 5.70 -8.90
N LYS A 23 6.37 6.81 -9.45
CA LYS A 23 4.92 7.00 -9.60
C LYS A 23 4.29 5.93 -10.50
N SER A 24 4.96 5.50 -11.56
CA SER A 24 4.47 4.41 -12.41
C SER A 24 4.33 3.11 -11.62
N VAL A 25 5.36 2.76 -10.83
CA VAL A 25 5.31 1.59 -9.94
C VAL A 25 4.12 1.70 -8.98
N PHE A 26 3.93 2.83 -8.31
CA PHE A 26 2.80 2.98 -7.38
C PHE A 26 1.43 2.84 -8.06
N LYS A 27 1.27 3.34 -9.29
CA LYS A 27 0.06 3.14 -10.08
C LYS A 27 -0.17 1.66 -10.39
N GLU A 28 0.87 0.94 -10.80
CA GLU A 28 0.79 -0.49 -11.09
C GLU A 28 0.44 -1.30 -9.84
N LEU A 29 1.14 -1.06 -8.73
CA LEU A 29 0.87 -1.72 -7.45
C LEU A 29 -0.55 -1.42 -6.94
N ASN A 30 -1.00 -0.17 -7.06
CA ASN A 30 -2.35 0.22 -6.67
C ASN A 30 -3.42 -0.45 -7.53
N SER A 31 -3.16 -0.65 -8.83
CA SER A 31 -4.03 -1.40 -9.73
C SER A 31 -4.04 -2.89 -9.36
N TRP A 32 -2.85 -3.48 -9.16
CA TRP A 32 -2.67 -4.88 -8.78
C TRP A 32 -3.38 -5.23 -7.47
N LEU A 33 -3.36 -4.32 -6.49
CA LEU A 33 -3.97 -4.54 -5.18
C LEU A 33 -5.47 -4.20 -5.16
N LYS A 34 -6.08 -3.76 -6.27
CA LYS A 34 -7.49 -3.33 -6.29
C LYS A 34 -8.45 -4.39 -5.74
N ASP A 35 -8.32 -5.61 -6.24
CA ASP A 35 -9.13 -6.79 -5.90
C ASP A 35 -8.41 -7.78 -4.97
N ARG A 36 -7.25 -7.42 -4.43
CA ARG A 36 -6.40 -8.32 -3.63
C ARG A 36 -6.12 -7.78 -2.24
N ALA A 37 -6.32 -8.62 -1.22
CA ALA A 37 -5.97 -8.28 0.15
C ALA A 37 -4.45 -8.31 0.41
N TYR A 38 -3.73 -9.15 -0.34
CA TYR A 38 -2.28 -9.37 -0.26
C TYR A 38 -1.72 -9.64 -1.68
N PHE A 39 -0.40 -9.66 -1.86
CA PHE A 39 0.22 -9.75 -3.18
C PHE A 39 0.01 -11.08 -3.91
N VAL A 40 -0.03 -12.21 -3.18
CA VAL A 40 0.13 -13.55 -3.78
C VAL A 40 -1.03 -14.48 -3.48
N ALA A 41 -1.59 -14.42 -2.28
CA ALA A 41 -2.61 -15.33 -1.80
C ALA A 41 -3.66 -14.55 -0.97
N ASN A 42 -4.69 -15.23 -0.51
CA ASN A 42 -5.68 -14.64 0.41
C ASN A 42 -5.18 -14.58 1.88
N ARG A 43 -3.87 -14.61 2.09
CA ARG A 43 -3.22 -14.55 3.39
C ARG A 43 -1.90 -13.79 3.29
N LEU A 44 -1.45 -13.23 4.40
CA LEU A 44 -0.12 -12.62 4.51
C LEU A 44 0.96 -13.65 4.15
N THR A 45 1.88 -13.27 3.26
CA THR A 45 3.03 -14.09 2.86
C THR A 45 4.35 -13.33 3.02
N VAL A 46 5.46 -14.04 2.84
CA VAL A 46 6.80 -13.43 2.83
C VAL A 46 6.92 -12.31 1.78
N ALA A 47 6.21 -12.44 0.65
CA ALA A 47 6.19 -11.38 -0.36
C ALA A 47 5.63 -10.07 0.18
N ASP A 48 4.54 -10.13 0.94
CA ASP A 48 3.94 -8.95 1.57
C ASP A 48 4.88 -8.29 2.58
N ILE A 49 5.60 -9.10 3.36
CA ILE A 49 6.59 -8.62 4.34
C ILE A 49 7.73 -7.89 3.62
N ILE A 50 8.31 -8.50 2.58
CA ILE A 50 9.41 -7.90 1.81
C ILE A 50 8.95 -6.59 1.16
N MET A 51 7.78 -6.61 0.52
CA MET A 51 7.21 -5.42 -0.11
C MET A 51 6.92 -4.31 0.91
N PHE A 52 6.43 -4.67 2.10
CA PHE A 52 6.14 -3.71 3.16
C PHE A 52 7.39 -2.95 3.59
N TYR A 53 8.49 -3.65 3.85
CA TYR A 53 9.74 -3.00 4.23
C TYR A 53 10.35 -2.17 3.09
N ASN A 54 10.27 -2.66 1.85
CA ASN A 54 10.77 -1.90 0.69
C ASN A 54 9.98 -0.60 0.44
N LEU A 55 8.66 -0.62 0.67
CA LEU A 55 7.79 0.53 0.45
C LEU A 55 7.70 1.48 1.66
N TYR A 56 8.06 1.02 2.86
CA TYR A 56 7.94 1.80 4.09
C TYR A 56 8.54 3.22 4.00
N PRO A 57 9.80 3.43 3.58
CA PRO A 57 10.37 4.79 3.55
C PRO A 57 9.60 5.72 2.60
N LEU A 58 9.12 5.20 1.47
CA LEU A 58 8.37 5.98 0.49
C LEU A 58 6.98 6.35 1.02
N VAL A 59 6.25 5.37 1.58
CA VAL A 59 4.88 5.59 2.09
C VAL A 59 4.88 6.47 3.33
N ALA A 60 5.97 6.47 4.12
CA ALA A 60 6.15 7.39 5.23
C ALA A 60 6.23 8.86 4.78
N GLU A 61 6.73 9.11 3.57
CA GLU A 61 6.87 10.45 2.98
C GLU A 61 5.62 10.90 2.20
N PHE A 62 4.66 10.00 1.94
CA PHE A 62 3.46 10.36 1.19
C PHE A 62 2.66 11.47 1.87
N SER A 63 2.31 12.46 1.05
CA SER A 63 1.27 13.43 1.35
C SER A 63 -0.08 12.74 1.53
N PHE A 64 -1.03 13.48 2.11
CA PHE A 64 -2.40 13.02 2.25
C PHE A 64 -3.03 12.67 0.90
N GLN A 65 -2.82 13.52 -0.10
CA GLN A 65 -3.33 13.37 -1.46
C GLN A 65 -2.74 12.14 -2.14
N GLU A 66 -1.47 11.83 -1.93
CA GLU A 66 -0.85 10.61 -2.46
C GLU A 66 -1.40 9.35 -1.80
N LYS A 67 -1.68 9.41 -0.49
CA LYS A 67 -2.31 8.28 0.21
C LYS A 67 -3.71 7.98 -0.33
N GLU A 68 -4.46 9.01 -0.70
CA GLU A 68 -5.76 8.88 -1.38
C GLU A 68 -5.62 8.42 -2.82
N LEU A 69 -4.65 8.95 -3.57
CA LEU A 69 -4.39 8.58 -4.96
C LEU A 69 -4.07 7.08 -5.11
N TYR A 70 -3.31 6.53 -4.16
CA TYR A 70 -2.91 5.12 -4.14
C TYR A 70 -3.66 4.30 -3.08
N ILE A 71 -4.99 4.48 -3.01
CA ILE A 71 -5.85 3.95 -1.94
C ILE A 71 -5.76 2.43 -1.70
N ASN A 72 -5.61 1.61 -2.75
CA ASN A 72 -5.54 0.16 -2.59
C ASN A 72 -4.19 -0.26 -2.02
N MET A 73 -3.12 0.42 -2.44
CA MET A 73 -1.79 0.21 -1.92
C MET A 73 -1.71 0.65 -0.45
N THR A 74 -2.26 1.80 -0.10
CA THR A 74 -2.28 2.27 1.29
C THR A 74 -3.22 1.45 2.18
N ARG A 75 -4.34 0.93 1.64
CA ARG A 75 -5.18 -0.07 2.33
C ARG A 75 -4.38 -1.33 2.65
N TRP A 76 -3.69 -1.91 1.67
CA TRP A 76 -2.85 -3.09 1.88
C TRP A 76 -1.74 -2.80 2.90
N PHE A 77 -1.04 -1.67 2.77
CA PHE A 77 0.02 -1.28 3.69
C PHE A 77 -0.51 -1.14 5.12
N SER A 78 -1.68 -0.50 5.27
CA SER A 78 -2.38 -0.34 6.55
C SER A 78 -2.74 -1.68 7.18
N ASN A 79 -3.14 -2.68 6.37
CA ASN A 79 -3.42 -4.03 6.85
C ASN A 79 -2.14 -4.74 7.32
N VAL A 80 -1.06 -4.68 6.55
CA VAL A 80 0.20 -5.38 6.89
C VAL A 80 0.84 -4.82 8.16
N GLN A 81 0.83 -3.50 8.36
CA GLN A 81 1.43 -2.89 9.56
C GLN A 81 0.67 -3.17 10.88
N GLN A 82 -0.58 -3.66 10.82
CA GLN A 82 -1.30 -4.06 12.04
C GLN A 82 -0.70 -5.32 12.67
N GLU A 83 -0.05 -6.15 11.86
CA GLU A 83 0.65 -7.34 12.34
C GLU A 83 1.90 -6.91 13.10
N GLN A 84 1.82 -6.81 14.43
CA GLN A 84 2.94 -6.34 15.26
C GLN A 84 4.25 -7.12 15.03
N LYS A 85 4.15 -8.42 14.72
CA LYS A 85 5.31 -9.26 14.39
C LYS A 85 6.00 -8.84 13.09
N VAL A 86 5.25 -8.27 12.15
CA VAL A 86 5.75 -7.72 10.88
C VAL A 86 6.24 -6.30 11.07
N ARG A 87 5.49 -5.45 11.78
CA ARG A 87 5.88 -4.05 11.99
C ARG A 87 7.12 -3.91 12.87
N GLN A 88 7.25 -4.75 13.89
CA GLN A 88 8.36 -4.71 14.85
C GLN A 88 8.52 -3.32 15.46
N SER A 89 9.67 -2.67 15.26
CA SER A 89 10.00 -1.34 15.77
C SER A 89 9.59 -0.19 14.85
N LEU A 90 9.06 -0.46 13.65
CA LEU A 90 8.62 0.58 12.73
C LEU A 90 7.40 1.34 13.29
N GLN A 91 7.31 2.63 12.95
CA GLN A 91 6.18 3.45 13.37
C GLN A 91 4.92 3.02 12.64
N ASN A 92 3.79 3.11 13.33
CA ASN A 92 2.49 2.85 12.73
C ASN A 92 2.03 4.10 11.95
N LEU A 93 2.02 4.02 10.62
CA LEU A 93 1.62 5.13 9.77
C LEU A 93 0.09 5.27 9.79
N ILE A 94 -0.40 6.51 9.93
CA ILE A 94 -1.82 6.79 9.94
C ILE A 94 -2.31 6.94 8.50
N PHE A 95 -3.40 6.23 8.20
CA PHE A 95 -4.14 6.30 6.94
C PHE A 95 -5.60 6.63 7.27
N LEU A 96 -6.21 7.50 6.47
CA LEU A 96 -7.65 7.71 6.59
C LEU A 96 -8.40 6.45 6.18
N ARG A 97 -9.39 6.08 6.99
CA ARG A 97 -10.47 5.19 6.54
C ARG A 97 -11.60 6.09 6.11
N THR A 98 -11.88 6.17 4.81
CA THR A 98 -13.08 6.85 4.34
C THR A 98 -14.28 6.05 4.85
N PRO A 99 -15.15 6.61 5.70
CA PRO A 99 -16.37 5.93 6.07
C PRO A 99 -17.24 5.81 4.82
N VAL A 100 -17.70 4.59 4.54
CA VAL A 100 -18.55 4.23 3.38
C VAL A 100 -19.95 4.86 3.45
N TYR A 101 -20.26 5.61 4.52
CA TYR A 101 -21.52 6.33 4.63
C TYR A 101 -21.53 7.55 3.71
N ASP A 102 -21.88 7.26 2.47
CA ASP A 102 -22.72 8.06 1.61
C ASP A 102 -23.69 8.91 2.46
N SER A 103 -23.53 10.22 2.44
CA SER A 103 -24.42 11.18 3.08
C SER A 103 -25.75 11.31 2.35
N ILE A 104 -26.33 10.17 1.93
CA ILE A 104 -27.77 10.02 1.83
C ILE A 104 -28.28 9.96 3.27
N MET A 105 -28.52 11.12 3.87
CA MET A 105 -29.59 11.44 4.84
C MET A 105 -29.28 12.76 5.57
N VAL A 106 -29.14 13.86 4.81
CA VAL A 106 -29.61 15.16 5.28
C VAL A 106 -30.69 15.65 4.32
N ARG A 107 -31.83 14.96 4.35
CA ARG A 107 -33.13 15.59 4.15
C ARG A 107 -33.91 15.37 5.44
N ALA A 108 -33.67 16.25 6.41
CA ALA A 108 -34.65 16.52 7.44
C ALA A 108 -35.50 17.69 6.95
N HIS A 109 -36.81 17.50 7.11
CA HIS A 109 -37.93 18.34 6.70
C HIS A 109 -37.81 19.82 7.06
#